data_AF-A0A062IP86-F1
#
_entry.id   AF-A0A062IP86-F1
#
_cell.length_a   1.000
_cell.length_b   1.000
_cell.length_c   1.000
_cell.angle_alpha   90.00
_cell.angle_beta   90.00
_cell.angle_gamma   90.00
#
_symmetry.space_group_name_H-M   'P 1'
#
loop_
_entity.id
_entity.type
_entity.pdbx_description
1 polymer ?
#
loop_
_entity_poly.entity_id
_entity_poly.type
_entity_poly.pdbx_seq_one_letter_code
_entity_poly.pdbx_strand_id
1 'polypeptide(L)' 'MTLTEIKFRLITIAEKRKRPYFDMIVVKEVHEAFKNNTYHELKNYVLAEMEISVLNMVELGK' A
#
# COMPACT_ATOMS: atom_id res chain seq x y z
N MET A 1 -7.22 6.48 -4.77
CA MET A 1 -7.14 5.20 -4.04
C MET A 1 -8.01 5.29 -2.81
N THR A 2 -8.82 4.29 -2.58
CA THR A 2 -9.77 4.19 -1.47
C THR A 2 -9.08 3.75 -0.18
N LEU A 3 -9.71 4.03 0.96
CA LEU A 3 -9.24 3.59 2.27
C LEU A 3 -9.12 2.06 2.37
N THR A 4 -10.03 1.33 1.72
CA THR A 4 -10.02 -0.15 1.66
C THR A 4 -8.83 -0.68 0.87
N GLU A 5 -8.53 -0.09 -0.29
CA GLU A 5 -7.34 -0.47 -1.08
C GLU A 5 -6.05 -0.23 -0.31
N ILE A 6 -5.94 0.91 0.39
CA ILE A 6 -4.77 1.21 1.24
C ILE A 6 -4.66 0.20 2.37
N LYS A 7 -5.75 -0.09 3.08
CA LYS A 7 -5.76 -1.09 4.15
C LYS A 7 -5.26 -2.44 3.65
N PHE A 8 -5.79 -2.90 2.52
CA PHE A 8 -5.41 -4.18 1.93
C PHE A 8 -3.92 -4.23 1.58
N ARG A 9 -3.38 -3.19 0.91
CA ARG A 9 -1.96 -3.14 0.57
C ARG A 9 -1.06 -3.08 1.80
N LEU A 10 -1.45 -2.34 2.84
CA LEU A 10 -0.71 -2.28 4.09
C LEU A 10 -0.70 -3.62 4.83
N ILE A 11 -1.78 -4.40 4.77
CA ILE A 11 -1.80 -5.79 5.27
C ILE A 11 -0.79 -6.64 4.49
N THR A 12 -0.85 -6.62 3.16
CA THR A 12 0.08 -7.36 2.29
C THR A 12 1.54 -7.00 2.59
N ILE A 13 1.85 -5.72 2.80
CA ILE A 13 3.19 -5.24 3.15
C ILE A 13 3.63 -5.78 4.53
N ALA A 14 2.75 -5.73 5.54
CA ALA A 14 3.03 -6.24 6.87
C ALA A 14 3.30 -7.76 6.85
N GLU A 15 2.50 -8.52 6.12
CA GLU A 15 2.68 -9.97 5.91
C GLU A 15 4.01 -10.29 5.24
N LYS A 16 4.30 -9.66 4.09
CA LYS A 16 5.57 -9.84 3.35
C LYS A 16 6.79 -9.55 4.22
N ARG A 17 6.68 -8.60 5.16
CA ARG A 17 7.76 -8.18 6.05
C ARG A 17 7.77 -8.87 7.41
N LYS A 18 6.84 -9.79 7.68
CA LYS A 18 6.66 -10.44 9.00
C LYS A 18 6.57 -9.40 10.14
N ARG A 19 5.81 -8.33 9.93
CA ARG A 19 5.56 -7.24 10.90
C ARG A 19 4.10 -7.27 11.38
N PRO A 20 3.80 -6.71 12.57
CA PRO A 20 2.43 -6.51 13.00
C PRO A 20 1.62 -5.65 12.02
N TYR A 21 0.31 -5.83 12.00
CA TYR A 21 -0.59 -5.03 11.17
C TYR A 21 -0.64 -3.58 11.64
N PHE A 22 -0.89 -2.68 10.69
CA PHE A 22 -1.05 -1.26 10.95
C PHE A 22 -2.43 -0.96 11.51
N ASP A 23 -2.48 -0.10 12.52
CA ASP A 23 -3.74 0.40 13.07
C ASP A 23 -4.52 1.23 12.05
N MET A 24 -5.84 1.28 12.23
CA MET A 24 -6.73 2.05 11.35
C MET A 24 -6.39 3.55 11.30
N ILE A 25 -5.79 4.11 12.36
CA ILE A 25 -5.31 5.50 12.37
C ILE A 25 -4.21 5.68 11.32
N VAL A 26 -3.23 4.79 11.29
CA VAL A 26 -2.13 4.81 10.30
C VAL A 26 -2.68 4.64 8.87
N VAL A 27 -3.66 3.76 8.67
CA VAL A 27 -4.33 3.60 7.36
C VAL A 27 -4.96 4.92 6.89
N LYS A 28 -5.59 5.67 7.80
CA LYS A 28 -6.20 6.99 7.49
C LYS A 28 -5.14 8.04 7.18
N GLU A 29 -4.02 8.08 7.89
CA GLU A 29 -2.91 9.01 7.62
C GLU A 29 -2.33 8.79 6.22
N VAL A 30 -2.12 7.53 5.83
CA VAL A 30 -1.67 7.18 4.48
C VAL A 30 -2.70 7.60 3.43
N HIS A 31 -3.99 7.37 3.69
CA HIS A 31 -5.07 7.79 2.80
C HIS A 31 -5.12 9.31 2.60
N GLU A 32 -4.97 10.09 3.66
CA GLU A 32 -4.87 11.54 3.56
C GLU A 32 -3.60 11.97 2.82
N ALA A 33 -2.48 11.27 2.97
CA ALA A 33 -1.27 11.54 2.19
C ALA A 33 -1.43 11.26 0.69
N PHE A 34 -2.25 10.27 0.33
CA PHE A 34 -2.65 10.05 -1.06
C PHE A 34 -3.57 11.17 -1.57
N LYS A 35 -4.58 11.57 -0.79
CA LYS A 35 -5.54 12.62 -1.18
C LYS A 35 -4.91 13.99 -1.33
N ASN A 36 -4.05 14.37 -0.39
CA ASN A 36 -3.48 15.71 -0.31
C ASN A 36 -2.12 15.81 -1.02
N ASN A 37 -1.69 14.73 -1.67
CA ASN A 37 -0.38 14.58 -2.29
C ASN A 37 0.80 14.99 -1.38
N THR A 38 0.70 14.68 -0.09
CA THR A 38 1.78 14.93 0.86
C THR A 38 2.72 13.72 0.97
N TYR A 39 3.87 13.94 1.59
CA TYR A 39 4.83 12.88 1.89
C TYR A 39 4.30 12.01 3.04
N HIS A 40 4.46 10.69 2.89
CA HIS A 40 4.30 9.71 3.96
C HIS A 40 5.13 8.46 3.61
N GLU A 41 5.88 7.91 4.55
CA GLU A 41 6.76 6.77 4.26
C GLU A 41 5.98 5.54 3.75
N LEU A 42 4.92 5.16 4.46
CA LEU A 42 4.04 4.07 4.04
C LEU A 42 3.33 4.29 2.70
N LYS A 43 3.08 5.54 2.27
CA LYS A 43 2.57 5.84 0.92
C LYS A 43 3.56 5.35 -0.14
N ASN A 44 4.86 5.55 0.07
CA ASN A 44 5.90 5.08 -0.86
C ASN A 44 5.95 3.55 -0.91
N TYR A 45 5.81 2.86 0.22
CA TYR A 45 5.73 1.40 0.20
C TYR A 45 4.48 0.88 -0.51
N VAL A 46 3.34 1.56 -0.34
CA VAL A 46 2.09 1.22 -1.05
C VAL A 46 2.27 1.41 -2.57
N LEU A 47 2.91 2.49 -3.01
CA LEU A 47 3.23 2.72 -4.42
C LEU A 47 4.17 1.64 -4.98
N ALA A 48 5.24 1.30 -4.26
CA ALA A 48 6.15 0.24 -4.69
C ALA A 48 5.46 -1.13 -4.79
N GLU A 49 4.54 -1.44 -3.87
CA GLU A 49 3.75 -2.67 -3.90
C GLU A 49 2.80 -2.71 -5.12
N MET A 50 2.23 -1.56 -5.48
CA MET A 50 1.43 -1.40 -6.70
C MET A 50 2.23 -1.68 -7.96
N GLU A 51 3.44 -1.14 -8.08
CA GLU A 51 4.31 -1.35 -9.25
C GLU A 51 4.69 -2.83 -9.42
N ILE A 52 5.07 -3.51 -8.33
CA ILE A 52 5.37 -4.95 -8.34
C ILE A 52 4.14 -5.76 -8.77
N SER A 53 2.95 -5.39 -8.28
CA SER A 53 1.71 -6.08 -8.65
C SER A 53 1.42 -5.98 -10.15
N VAL A 54 1.69 -4.82 -10.76
CA VAL A 54 1.51 -4.61 -12.21
C VAL A 54 2.51 -5.46 -13.00
N LEU A 55 3.78 -5.49 -12.58
CA LEU A 55 4.82 -6.29 -13.24
C LEU A 55 4.45 -7.79 -13.26
N ASN A 56 4.02 -8.34 -12.13
CA ASN A 56 3.62 -9.75 -12.04
C ASN A 56 2.43 -10.11 -12.93
N MET A 57 1.48 -9.18 -13.15
CA MET A 57 0.35 -9.40 -14.05
C MET A 57 0.76 -9.41 -15.53
N VAL A 58 1.76 -8.60 -15.91
CA VAL A 58 2.28 -8.57 -17.29
C VAL A 58 3.05 -9.85 -17.61
N GLU A 59 3.75 -10.45 -16.64
CA GLU A 59 4.50 -11.69 -16.83
C GLU A 59 3.62 -12.95 -16.93
N LEU A 60 2.48 -12.99 -16.23
CA LEU A 60 1.52 -14.11 -16.28
C LEU A 60 0.61 -14.10 -17.52
N GLY A 61 0.59 -12.99 -18.27
CA GLY A 61 -0.19 -12.82 -19.50
C GLY A 61 0.55 -13.19 -20.79
N LYS A 62 1.72 -13.86 -20.69
CA LYS A 62 2.53 -14.30 -21.83
C LYS A 62 2.57 -15.82 -21.96
#